data_AF-A0A3L6QWT0-F1
#
_entry.id   AF-A0A3L6QWT0-F1
#
_cell.length_a   1.000
_cell.length_b   1.000
_cell.length_c   1.000
_cell.angle_alpha   90.00
_cell.angle_beta   90.00
_cell.angle_gamma   90.00
#
_symmetry.space_group_name_H-M   'P 1'
#
loop_
_entity.id
_entity.type
_entity.pdbx_description
1 polymer ?
#
loop_
_entity_poly.entity_id
_entity_poly.type
_entity_poly.pdbx_seq_one_letter_code
_entity_poly.pdbx_strand_id
1 'polypeptide(L)' 'MTAQRRDGHPSVYNVAPPSRAPAAGQRADCSHWCLPGVPDAWNELLYALIVRRFSS' A
#
# COMPACT_ATOMS: atom_id res chain seq x y z
N MET A 1 -1.64 7.86 11.19
CA MET A 1 -0.98 7.86 9.88
C MET A 1 -1.75 7.05 8.85
N THR A 2 -1.90 5.74 9.03
CA THR A 2 -2.50 4.84 8.01
C THR A 2 -4.02 4.96 7.90
N ALA A 3 -4.72 5.21 9.01
CA ALA A 3 -6.18 5.39 9.04
C ALA A 3 -6.68 6.58 8.19
N GLN A 4 -5.81 7.55 7.88
CA GLN A 4 -6.11 8.71 7.04
C GLN A 4 -5.95 8.42 5.55
N ARG A 5 -5.39 7.27 5.17
CA ARG A 5 -5.03 6.92 3.79
C ARG A 5 -6.00 5.92 3.18
N ARG A 6 -7.31 6.10 3.35
CA ARG A 6 -8.31 5.19 2.75
C ARG A 6 -8.21 5.11 1.22
N ASP A 7 -7.66 6.15 0.60
CA ASP A 7 -7.36 6.25 -0.83
C ASP A 7 -6.12 5.43 -1.27
N GLY A 8 -5.33 4.93 -0.33
CA GLY A 8 -4.15 4.11 -0.61
C GLY A 8 -4.45 2.63 -0.86
N HIS A 9 -5.70 2.20 -0.72
CA HIS A 9 -6.10 0.81 -0.95
C HIS A 9 -6.36 0.52 -2.44
N PRO A 10 -6.08 -0.70 -2.93
CA PRO A 10 -6.30 -1.06 -4.33
C PRO A 10 -7.78 -1.17 -4.70
N SER A 11 -8.70 -1.27 -3.72
CA SER A 11 -10.12 -1.42 -3.99
C SER A 11 -10.34 -2.62 -4.93
N VAL A 12 -11.06 -2.44 -6.04
CA VAL A 12 -11.32 -3.48 -7.05
C VAL A 12 -10.12 -3.76 -7.97
N TYR A 13 -9.00 -3.05 -7.82
CA TYR A 13 -7.80 -3.21 -8.63
C TYR A 13 -6.74 -4.10 -7.96
N ASN A 14 -7.19 -5.05 -7.13
CA ASN A 14 -6.33 -5.93 -6.33
C ASN A 14 -5.84 -7.19 -7.08
N VAL A 15 -6.24 -7.40 -8.34
CA VAL A 15 -5.84 -8.55 -9.16
C VAL A 15 -5.36 -8.04 -10.53
N ALA A 16 -4.15 -8.42 -10.95
CA ALA A 16 -3.69 -8.19 -12.32
C ALA A 16 -4.44 -9.15 -13.28
N PRO A 17 -4.93 -8.70 -14.46
CA PRO A 17 -4.15 -7.94 -15.45
C PRO A 17 -4.78 -6.61 -15.94
N PRO A 18 -3.98 -5.72 -16.57
CA PRO A 18 -4.39 -4.41 -17.10
C PRO A 18 -5.39 -4.46 -18.27
N SER A 19 -5.75 -5.65 -18.73
CA SER A 19 -6.56 -5.89 -19.93
C SER A 19 -7.99 -6.31 -19.64
N ARG A 20 -8.38 -6.46 -18.38
CA ARG A 20 -9.76 -6.82 -18.01
C ARG A 20 -10.28 -5.80 -17.00
N ALA A 21 -11.39 -5.15 -17.37
CA ALA A 21 -12.18 -4.40 -16.41
C ALA A 21 -12.47 -5.27 -15.18
N PRO A 22 -12.62 -4.66 -13.98
CA PRO A 22 -13.00 -5.40 -12.78
C PRO A 22 -14.17 -6.34 -13.09
N ALA A 23 -14.06 -7.61 -12.68
CA ALA A 23 -15.12 -8.57 -12.94
C ALA A 23 -16.41 -8.11 -12.24
N ALA A 24 -17.56 -8.29 -12.89
CA ALA A 24 -18.85 -8.01 -12.24
C ALA A 24 -18.94 -8.83 -10.93
N GLY A 25 -19.06 -8.15 -9.79
CA GLY A 25 -19.07 -8.76 -8.46
C GLY A 25 -17.71 -8.82 -7.74
N GLN A 26 -16.64 -8.26 -8.32
CA GLN A 26 -15.35 -8.13 -7.63
C GLN A 26 -15.51 -7.24 -6.39
N ARG A 27 -15.10 -7.77 -5.23
CA ARG A 27 -15.14 -7.04 -3.95
C ARG A 27 -13.93 -6.12 -3.84
N ALA A 28 -14.16 -4.93 -3.30
CA ALA A 28 -13.09 -4.00 -2.99
C ALA A 28 -12.18 -4.57 -1.90
N ASP A 29 -10.88 -4.49 -2.13
CA ASP A 29 -9.85 -4.79 -1.17
C ASP A 29 -9.54 -3.56 -0.32
N CYS A 30 -9.83 -3.67 0.97
CA CYS A 30 -9.57 -2.64 1.97
C CYS A 30 -8.49 -3.06 2.98
N SER A 31 -7.80 -4.18 2.73
CA SER A 31 -6.79 -4.75 3.63
C SER A 31 -5.37 -4.52 3.11
N HIS A 32 -5.20 -4.49 1.77
CA HIS A 32 -3.91 -4.27 1.12
C HIS A 32 -3.70 -2.82 0.68
N TRP A 33 -2.48 -2.49 0.26
CA TRP A 33 -2.08 -1.14 -0.14
C TRP A 33 -1.56 -1.14 -1.57
N CYS A 34 -1.91 -0.11 -2.34
CA CYS A 34 -1.26 0.17 -3.62
C CYS A 34 0.21 0.49 -3.42
N LEU A 35 1.01 0.20 -4.46
CA LEU A 35 2.40 0.64 -4.59
C LEU A 35 2.53 1.53 -5.84
N PRO A 36 3.20 2.70 -5.75
CA PRO A 36 3.72 3.32 -4.51
C PRO A 36 2.59 3.76 -3.55
N GLY A 37 2.85 3.81 -2.24
CA GLY A 37 1.83 4.12 -1.22
C GLY A 37 2.27 4.05 0.25
N VAL A 38 1.32 3.70 1.12
CA VAL A 38 1.52 3.65 2.60
C VAL A 38 2.70 2.78 3.05
N PRO A 39 2.94 1.60 2.45
CA PRO A 39 4.11 0.79 2.79
C PRO A 39 5.45 1.50 2.59
N ASP A 40 5.54 2.44 1.65
CA ASP A 40 6.79 3.20 1.41
C ASP A 40 7.10 4.12 2.60
N ALA A 41 6.10 4.79 3.16
CA ALA A 41 6.27 5.61 4.37
C ALA A 41 6.69 4.76 5.59
N TRP A 42 6.20 3.50 5.70
CA TRP A 42 6.69 2.59 6.74
C TRP A 42 8.15 2.22 6.51
N ASN A 43 8.55 2.00 5.25
CA ASN A 43 9.94 1.72 4.90
C ASN A 43 10.86 2.90 5.22
N GLU A 44 10.43 4.15 4.98
CA GLU A 44 11.19 5.35 5.36
C GLU A 44 11.40 5.44 6.88
N LEU A 45 10.35 5.20 7.67
CA LEU A 45 10.46 5.19 9.14
C LEU A 45 11.38 4.08 9.64
N LEU A 46 11.24 2.88 9.09
CA LEU A 46 12.09 1.74 9.42
C LEU A 46 13.55 2.03 9.06
N TYR A 47 13.80 2.57 7.87
CA TYR A 47 15.13 2.95 7.42
C TYR A 47 15.77 3.99 8.35
N ALA A 48 15.02 5.02 8.75
CA ALA A 48 15.51 6.02 9.69
C ALA A 48 15.90 5.41 11.06
N LEU A 49 15.13 4.43 11.56
CA LEU A 49 15.45 3.73 12.80
C LEU A 49 16.72 2.87 12.65
N ILE A 50 16.87 2.17 11.52
CA ILE A 50 18.06 1.37 11.21
C ILE A 50 19.29 2.27 11.15
N VAL A 51 19.25 3.33 10.34
CA VAL A 51 20.38 4.27 10.21
C VAL A 51 20.74 4.88 11.56
N ARG A 52 19.75 5.36 12.33
CA ARG A 52 19.97 5.89 13.68
C ARG A 52 20.68 4.89 14.60
N ARG A 53 20.38 3.59 14.47
CA ARG A 53 21.01 2.54 15.30
C ARG A 53 22.48 2.28 14.93
N PHE A 54 22.86 2.48 13.66
CA PHE A 54 24.20 2.18 13.14
C PHE A 54 25.08 3.41 12.92
N SER A 55 24.56 4.63 13.13
CA SER A 55 25.31 5.88 13.08
C SER A 55 25.75 6.39 14.47
N SER A 56 25.71 5.54 15.50
CA SER A 56 26.21 5.81 16.85
C SER A 56 27.46 4.98 17.15
#